data_AF-A0A549YHW4-F1
#
_entry.id   AF-A0A549YHW4-F1
#
_cell.length_a   1.000
_cell.length_b   1.000
_cell.length_c   1.000
_cell.angle_alpha   90.00
_cell.angle_beta   90.00
_cell.angle_gamma   90.00
#
_symmetry.space_group_name_H-M   'P 1'
#
loop_
_entity.id
_entity.type
_entity.pdbx_description
1 polymer ?
#
loop_
_entity_poly.entity_id
_entity_poly.type
_entity_poly.pdbx_seq_one_letter_code
_entity_poly.pdbx_strand_id
1 'polypeptide(L)'
;MLAMAQINYINFLRDVEGLSINSLAKRLGINWRTARKYADQEDWSPQVKKRMQRFPILGPYLDVIEVWLTEDLNRKRKLRHTNIRIYQRLRDECGYTGGVRTVTSYVSKRKKELKQDQTSYTELVHPGG
;
A
#
# COMPACT_ATOMS: atom_id res chain seq x y z
N MET A 1 1.32 -17.85 -24.37
CA MET A 1 0.66 -17.53 -23.09
C MET A 1 -0.51 -18.49 -22.95
N LEU A 2 -0.70 -19.16 -21.81
CA LEU A 2 -1.77 -20.15 -21.66
C LEU A 2 -3.10 -19.43 -21.38
N ALA A 3 -4.22 -20.05 -21.76
CA ALA A 3 -5.54 -19.54 -21.41
C ALA A 3 -5.78 -19.67 -19.89
N MET A 4 -6.59 -18.79 -19.30
CA MET A 4 -6.87 -18.81 -17.87
C MET A 4 -7.43 -20.16 -17.39
N ALA A 5 -8.23 -20.83 -18.23
CA ALA A 5 -8.72 -22.19 -17.97
C ALA A 5 -7.59 -23.22 -17.81
N GLN A 6 -6.52 -23.12 -18.62
CA GLN A 6 -5.35 -23.99 -18.50
C GLN A 6 -4.54 -23.68 -17.25
N ILE A 7 -4.39 -22.40 -16.88
CA ILE A 7 -3.70 -22.00 -15.64
C ILE A 7 -4.44 -22.53 -14.42
N ASN A 8 -5.76 -22.37 -14.37
CA ASN A 8 -6.60 -22.90 -13.30
C ASN A 8 -6.50 -24.43 -13.20
N TYR A 9 -6.43 -25.11 -14.34
CA TYR A 9 -6.27 -26.56 -14.37
C TYR A 9 -4.87 -26.99 -13.89
N ILE A 10 -3.81 -26.23 -14.22
CA ILE A 10 -2.46 -26.45 -13.68
C ILE A 10 -2.46 -26.35 -12.14
N ASN A 11 -3.13 -25.33 -11.59
CA ASN A 11 -3.24 -25.15 -10.14
C ASN A 11 -4.04 -26.30 -9.50
N PHE A 12 -5.16 -26.70 -10.09
CA PHE A 12 -5.94 -27.86 -9.63
C PHE A 12 -5.10 -29.14 -9.58
N LEU A 13 -4.33 -29.44 -10.62
CA LEU A 13 -3.46 -30.62 -10.67
C LEU A 13 -2.35 -30.60 -9.60
N ARG A 14 -1.91 -29.42 -9.18
CA ARG A 14 -0.87 -29.27 -8.15
C ARG A 14 -1.45 -29.30 -6.74
N ASP A 15 -2.50 -28.54 -6.49
CA ASP A 15 -3.05 -28.35 -5.15
C ASP A 15 -3.97 -29.49 -4.72
N VAL A 16 -4.75 -30.04 -5.65
CA VAL A 16 -5.73 -31.11 -5.36
C VAL A 16 -5.14 -32.49 -5.65
N GLU A 17 -4.52 -32.67 -6.82
CA GLU A 17 -3.96 -33.97 -7.20
C GLU A 17 -2.51 -34.19 -6.72
N GLY A 18 -1.82 -33.15 -6.20
CA GLY A 18 -0.46 -33.28 -5.65
C GLY A 18 0.61 -33.62 -6.68
N LEU A 19 0.36 -33.38 -7.97
CA LEU A 19 1.27 -33.79 -9.04
C LEU A 19 2.56 -32.97 -9.04
N SER A 20 3.68 -33.66 -9.27
CA SER A 20 4.96 -33.01 -9.53
C SER A 20 4.93 -32.17 -10.81
N ILE A 21 5.76 -31.13 -10.88
CA ILE A 21 5.87 -30.28 -12.08
C ILE A 21 6.21 -31.10 -13.34
N ASN A 22 6.99 -32.18 -13.18
CA ASN A 22 7.37 -33.05 -14.30
C ASN A 22 6.20 -33.89 -14.82
N SER A 23 5.37 -34.45 -13.92
CA SER A 23 4.15 -35.17 -14.31
C SER A 23 3.12 -34.23 -14.93
N LEU A 24 3.03 -33.00 -14.42
CA LEU A 24 2.17 -31.95 -14.95
C LEU A 24 2.57 -31.55 -16.38
N ALA A 25 3.87 -31.37 -16.64
CA ALA A 25 4.40 -31.09 -17.97
C ALA A 25 4.09 -32.21 -18.98
N LYS A 26 4.26 -33.48 -18.58
CA LYS A 26 3.95 -34.66 -19.41
C LYS A 26 2.45 -34.77 -19.70
N ARG A 27 1.59 -34.61 -18.69
CA ARG A 27 0.13 -34.74 -18.83
C ARG A 27 -0.48 -33.65 -19.71
N LEU A 28 0.04 -32.43 -19.62
CA LEU A 28 -0.44 -31.28 -20.38
C LEU A 28 0.28 -31.09 -21.73
N GLY A 29 1.35 -31.84 -21.99
CA GLY A 29 2.16 -31.68 -23.20
C GLY A 29 2.84 -30.31 -23.30
N ILE A 30 3.08 -29.64 -22.16
CA ILE A 30 3.71 -28.31 -22.12
C ILE A 30 5.18 -28.40 -21.67
N ASN A 31 5.98 -27.42 -22.07
CA ASN A 31 7.37 -27.34 -21.63
C ASN A 31 7.44 -27.21 -20.09
N TRP A 32 8.34 -27.98 -19.48
CA TRP A 32 8.57 -27.98 -18.03
C TRP A 32 8.75 -26.58 -17.43
N ARG A 33 9.48 -25.68 -18.10
CA ARG A 33 9.65 -24.28 -17.61
C ARG A 33 8.32 -23.52 -17.55
N THR A 34 7.41 -23.84 -18.46
CA THR A 34 6.07 -23.24 -18.53
C THR A 34 5.20 -23.79 -17.41
N ALA A 35 5.18 -25.12 -17.23
CA ALA A 35 4.51 -25.78 -16.11
C ALA A 35 4.93 -25.20 -14.76
N ARG A 36 6.24 -25.06 -14.52
CA ARG A 36 6.80 -24.47 -13.30
C ARG A 36 6.35 -23.03 -13.10
N LYS A 37 6.47 -22.19 -14.14
CA LYS A 37 6.09 -20.78 -14.08
C LYS A 37 4.64 -20.60 -13.64
N TYR A 38 3.72 -21.37 -14.22
CA TYR A 38 2.30 -21.23 -13.91
C TYR A 38 1.92 -21.88 -12.58
N ALA A 39 2.55 -22.99 -12.22
CA ALA A 39 2.25 -23.72 -11.00
C ALA A 39 2.87 -23.09 -9.74
N ASP A 40 3.96 -22.32 -9.85
CA ASP A 40 4.59 -21.61 -8.71
C ASP A 40 3.99 -20.21 -8.49
N GLN A 41 3.19 -19.69 -9.43
CA GLN A 41 2.64 -18.34 -9.35
C GLN A 41 1.20 -18.37 -8.83
N GLU A 42 1.02 -18.00 -7.56
CA GLU A 42 -0.26 -18.04 -6.85
C GLU A 42 -1.22 -16.93 -7.30
N ASP A 43 -0.71 -15.73 -7.60
CA ASP A 43 -1.53 -14.58 -7.94
C ASP A 43 -1.27 -14.09 -9.38
N TRP A 44 -2.29 -14.24 -10.23
CA TRP A 44 -2.35 -13.72 -11.60
C TRP A 44 -3.27 -12.51 -11.70
N SER A 45 -3.84 -12.05 -10.58
CA SER A 45 -4.70 -10.88 -10.56
C SER A 45 -3.92 -9.66 -11.02
N PRO A 46 -4.45 -8.86 -11.97
CA PRO A 46 -3.82 -7.62 -12.35
C PRO A 46 -3.74 -6.73 -11.11
N GLN A 47 -2.51 -6.39 -10.72
CA GLN A 47 -2.27 -5.46 -9.61
C GLN A 47 -2.98 -4.14 -9.94
N VAL A 48 -4.11 -3.89 -9.27
CA VAL A 48 -4.89 -2.67 -9.45
C VAL A 48 -4.03 -1.53 -8.92
N LYS A 49 -3.39 -0.80 -9.84
CA LYS A 49 -2.63 0.40 -9.48
C LYS A 49 -3.58 1.33 -8.72
N LYS A 50 -3.24 1.64 -7.47
CA LYS A 50 -4.01 2.59 -6.67
C LYS A 50 -4.15 3.88 -7.48
N ARG A 51 -5.38 4.29 -7.77
CA ARG A 51 -5.65 5.54 -8.49
C ARG A 51 -5.05 6.67 -7.68
N MET A 52 -4.09 7.38 -8.27
CA MET A 52 -3.49 8.56 -7.64
C MET A 52 -4.60 9.59 -7.42
N GLN A 53 -4.87 9.91 -6.17
CA GLN A 53 -5.87 10.91 -5.81
C GLN A 53 -5.34 12.27 -6.29
N ARG A 54 -5.97 12.83 -7.31
CA ARG A 54 -5.63 14.17 -7.80
C ARG A 54 -6.28 15.18 -6.87
N PHE A 55 -5.48 16.06 -6.28
CA PHE A 55 -5.96 17.20 -5.53
C PHE A 55 -5.68 18.48 -6.33
N PRO A 56 -6.64 18.99 -7.12
CA PRO A 56 -6.38 20.11 -8.04
C PRO A 56 -5.96 21.38 -7.30
N ILE A 57 -6.62 21.67 -6.18
CA ILE A 57 -6.39 22.90 -5.39
C ILE A 57 -5.40 22.65 -4.25
N LEU A 58 -5.46 21.48 -3.60
CA LEU A 58 -4.57 21.17 -2.48
C LEU A 58 -3.17 20.74 -2.93
N GLY A 59 -3.01 20.26 -4.16
CA GLY A 59 -1.76 19.72 -4.71
C GLY A 59 -0.51 20.59 -4.46
N PRO A 60 -0.53 21.88 -4.79
CA PRO A 60 0.62 22.78 -4.57
C PRO A 60 0.98 22.98 -3.09
N TYR A 61 0.06 22.70 -2.18
CA TYR A 61 0.22 22.92 -0.75
C TYR A 61 0.52 21.65 0.03
N LEU A 62 0.61 20.49 -0.64
CA LEU A 62 0.86 19.21 0.02
C LEU A 62 2.24 19.20 0.71
N ASP A 63 3.25 19.77 0.07
CA ASP A 63 4.62 19.83 0.60
C ASP A 63 4.67 20.65 1.90
N VAL A 64 3.95 21.79 1.93
CA VAL A 64 3.84 22.65 3.12
C VAL A 64 3.18 21.90 4.28
N ILE A 65 2.10 21.17 3.98
CA ILE A 65 1.38 20.37 4.98
C ILE A 65 2.29 19.26 5.53
N GLU A 66 3.10 18.63 4.67
CA GLU A 66 4.02 17.57 5.07
C GLU A 66 5.13 18.08 6.00
N VAL A 67 5.69 19.26 5.71
CA VAL A 67 6.65 19.93 6.60
C VAL A 67 6.01 20.20 7.98
N TRP A 68 4.80 20.73 8.03
CA TRP A 68 4.15 20.97 9.33
C TRP A 68 3.82 19.69 10.09
N LEU A 69 3.46 18.61 9.40
CA LEU A 69 3.19 17.32 10.03
C LEU A 69 4.45 16.65 10.58
N THR A 70 5.58 16.78 9.88
CA THR A 70 6.89 16.31 10.35
C THR A 70 7.41 17.12 11.54
N GLU A 71 7.23 18.44 11.54
CA GLU A 71 7.51 19.28 12.72
C GLU A 71 6.63 18.91 13.92
N ASP A 72 5.36 18.61 13.70
CA ASP A 72 4.41 18.20 14.74
C ASP A 72 4.83 16.90 15.42
N LEU A 73 5.44 15.97 14.68
CA LEU A 73 5.93 14.71 15.24
C LEU A 73 6.98 14.93 16.33
N ASN A 74 7.86 15.92 16.14
CA ASN A 74 8.91 16.29 17.09
C ASN A 74 8.38 17.06 18.30
N ARG A 75 7.14 17.59 18.23
CA ARG A 75 6.51 18.32 19.34
C ARG A 75 5.78 17.39 20.31
N LYS A 76 5.70 17.83 21.57
CA LYS A 76 4.85 17.18 22.60
C LYS A 76 3.41 17.11 22.11
N ARG A 77 2.70 16.02 22.43
CA ARG A 77 1.33 15.73 21.97
C ARG A 77 0.35 16.91 22.09
N LYS A 78 0.41 17.68 23.19
CA LYS A 78 -0.46 18.85 23.44
C LYS A 78 -0.18 20.06 22.54
N LEU A 79 1.02 20.14 21.95
CA LEU A 79 1.49 21.26 21.13
C LEU A 79 1.41 20.99 19.62
N ARG A 80 0.92 19.80 19.23
CA ARG A 80 0.76 19.43 17.82
C ARG A 80 -0.44 20.15 17.23
N HIS A 81 -0.35 20.56 15.97
CA HIS A 81 -1.45 21.23 15.31
C HIS A 81 -2.65 20.29 15.13
N THR A 82 -3.84 20.82 15.43
CA THR A 82 -5.09 20.17 15.05
C THR A 82 -5.30 20.30 13.55
N ASN A 83 -6.13 19.44 12.96
CA ASN A 83 -6.38 19.47 11.53
C ASN A 83 -7.00 20.81 11.08
N ILE A 84 -7.82 21.41 11.94
CA ILE A 84 -8.40 22.75 11.72
C ILE A 84 -7.32 23.82 11.77
N ARG A 85 -6.37 23.72 12.71
CA ARG A 85 -5.27 24.69 12.83
C ARG A 85 -4.37 24.67 11.59
N ILE A 86 -4.09 23.50 11.04
CA ILE A 86 -3.36 23.37 9.76
C ILE A 86 -4.11 24.07 8.63
N TYR A 87 -5.42 23.88 8.52
CA TYR A 87 -6.23 24.59 7.51
C TYR A 87 -6.18 26.12 7.68
N GLN A 88 -6.36 26.63 8.91
CA GLN A 88 -6.30 28.06 9.18
C GLN A 88 -4.94 28.63 8.78
N ARG A 89 -3.87 27.94 9.19
CA ARG A 89 -2.50 28.32 8.82
C ARG A 89 -2.28 28.32 7.30
N LEU A 90 -2.80 27.31 6.60
CA LEU A 90 -2.75 27.23 5.13
C LEU A 90 -3.46 28.39 4.45
N ARG A 91 -4.60 28.81 5.01
CA ARG A 91 -5.39 29.94 4.51
C ARG A 91 -4.66 31.27 4.77
N ASP A 92 -4.17 31.45 5.99
CA ASP A 92 -3.60 32.72 6.45
C ASP A 92 -2.18 32.96 5.88
N GLU A 93 -1.34 31.92 5.83
CA GLU A 93 0.07 32.04 5.38
C GLU A 93 0.23 31.80 3.86
N CYS A 94 -0.57 30.90 3.27
CA CYS A 94 -0.39 30.46 1.89
C CYS A 94 -1.55 30.84 0.95
N GLY A 95 -2.57 31.53 1.46
CA GLY A 95 -3.70 32.01 0.66
C GLY A 95 -4.61 30.90 0.12
N TYR A 96 -4.71 29.76 0.81
CA TYR A 96 -5.52 28.63 0.35
C TYR A 96 -7.00 28.99 0.19
N THR A 97 -7.54 28.74 -1.01
CA THR A 97 -8.93 29.05 -1.38
C THR A 97 -9.88 27.86 -1.32
N GLY A 98 -9.36 26.65 -1.07
CA GLY A 98 -10.17 25.44 -1.06
C GLY A 98 -10.94 25.21 0.25
N GLY A 99 -11.74 24.15 0.28
CA GLY A 99 -12.59 23.82 1.43
C GLY A 99 -11.84 23.19 2.60
N VAL A 100 -12.28 23.52 3.83
CA VAL A 100 -11.79 22.94 5.10
C VAL A 100 -11.81 21.41 5.07
N ARG A 101 -12.87 20.81 4.50
CA ARG A 101 -13.06 19.36 4.48
C ARG A 101 -11.97 18.64 3.69
N THR A 102 -11.49 19.25 2.61
CA THR A 102 -10.42 18.69 1.76
C THR A 102 -9.11 18.60 2.55
N VAL A 103 -8.73 19.69 3.22
CA VAL A 103 -7.52 19.75 4.04
C VAL A 103 -7.63 18.80 5.24
N THR A 104 -8.73 18.86 5.98
CA THR A 104 -8.88 18.04 7.19
C THR A 104 -8.96 16.55 6.88
N SER A 105 -9.60 16.15 5.78
CA SER A 105 -9.62 14.77 5.30
C SER A 105 -8.24 14.29 4.87
N TYR A 106 -7.50 15.11 4.12
CA TYR A 106 -6.13 14.79 3.70
C TYR A 106 -5.21 14.62 4.92
N VAL A 107 -5.19 15.60 5.83
CA VAL A 107 -4.39 15.58 7.05
C VAL A 107 -4.75 14.39 7.94
N SER A 108 -6.03 14.07 8.10
CA SER A 108 -6.46 12.92 8.90
C SER A 108 -5.95 11.60 8.31
N LYS A 109 -6.04 11.45 6.98
CA LYS A 109 -5.51 10.28 6.28
C LYS A 109 -3.99 10.18 6.46
N ARG A 110 -3.26 11.27 6.22
CA ARG A 110 -1.79 11.31 6.35
C ARG A 110 -1.32 11.00 7.77
N LYS A 111 -1.99 11.53 8.80
CA LYS A 111 -1.70 11.21 10.21
C LYS A 111 -1.91 9.72 10.55
N LYS A 112 -2.86 9.05 9.91
CA LYS A 112 -3.06 7.59 10.11
C LYS A 112 -1.93 6.79 9.47
N GLU A 113 -1.51 7.15 8.27
CA GLU A 113 -0.38 6.51 7.57
C GLU A 113 0.90 6.66 8.40
N LEU A 114 1.23 7.88 8.84
CA LEU A 114 2.39 8.15 9.71
C LEU A 114 2.35 7.34 11.02
N LYS A 115 1.16 7.08 11.58
CA LYS A 115 1.01 6.24 12.77
C LYS A 115 1.25 4.77 12.46
N GLN A 116 0.77 4.28 11.31
CA GLN A 116 0.99 2.89 10.89
C GLN A 116 2.49 2.62 10.70
N ASP A 117 3.22 3.55 10.08
CA ASP A 117 4.66 3.44 9.88
C ASP A 117 5.44 3.38 11.21
N GLN A 118 4.95 4.00 12.28
CA GLN A 118 5.58 3.95 13.60
C GLN A 118 5.30 2.65 14.38
N THR A 119 4.33 1.84 13.96
CA THR A 119 3.89 0.66 14.72
C THR A 119 4.59 -0.62 14.23
N SER A 120 5.88 -0.55 13.89
CA SER A 120 6.72 -1.73 13.71
C SER A 120 7.30 -2.14 15.07
N TYR A 121 6.62 -3.05 15.77
CA TYR A 121 7.18 -3.71 16.95
C TYR A 121 8.26 -4.70 16.48
N THR A 122 9.52 -4.47 16.85
CA THR A 122 10.56 -5.50 16.81
C THR A 122 10.45 -6.36 18.05
N GLU A 123 10.54 -7.68 17.91
CA GLU A 123 10.60 -8.58 19.06
C GLU A 123 11.83 -8.27 19.92
N LEU A 124 11.60 -7.95 21.19
CA LEU A 124 12.65 -7.85 22.21
C LEU A 124 13.04 -9.27 22.58
N VAL A 125 14.07 -9.81 21.91
CA VAL A 125 14.68 -11.08 22.30
C VAL A 125 15.58 -10.81 23.51
N HIS A 126 15.17 -11.26 24.68
CA HIS A 126 16.05 -11.32 25.85
C HIS A 126 16.86 -12.61 25.77
N PRO A 127 18.19 -12.56 25.53
CA PRO A 127 19.02 -13.75 25.71
C PRO A 127 18.99 -14.11 27.20
N GLY A 128 18.44 -15.28 27.52
CA GLY A 128 18.46 -15.82 28.87
C GLY A 128 19.91 -15.97 29.35
N GLY A 129 20.20 -15.45 30.53
CA GLY A 129 21.49 -15.61 31.21
C GLY A 129 21.67 -17.00 31.78
#